data_AF-X6NG13-F1
#
_entry.id   AF-X6NG13-F1
#
_cell.length_a   1.000
_cell.length_b   1.000
_cell.length_c   1.000
_cell.angle_alpha   90.00
_cell.angle_beta   90.00
_cell.angle_gamma   90.00
#
_symmetry.space_group_name_H-M   'P 1'
#
loop_
_entity.id
_entity.type
_entity.pdbx_description
1 polymer ?
#
loop_
_entity_poly.entity_id
_entity_poly.type
_entity_poly.pdbx_seq_one_letter_code
_entity_poly.pdbx_strand_id
1 'polypeptide(L)'
;MYALLLTPQGKILYDFFITKKGEEYILDIPQPYKDEILKKLRLYKLRARVDIADLSNELVVLASFAKGNELFYLDPRNSALGYRGYINPTIAINYTKENPEKYIEKMHSLLIPDLGHDLKPEKFFPLELGFDKFNAVDYLKGCYVGQEVIARTRYRGVIRKQIYKFEFVPRGTNNLIQPGTQINKQDRKIGEILSVIGPKGLALLRIEEVESTPNREFEVEGIAIKII
;
A
#
# COMPACT_ATOMS: atom_id res chain seq x y z
N MET A 1 -12.24 2.05 7.91
CA MET A 1 -11.08 1.29 8.43
C MET A 1 -10.19 0.88 7.27
N TYR A 2 -8.92 0.57 7.51
CA TYR A 2 -8.03 -0.03 6.51
C TYR A 2 -7.72 -1.47 6.90
N ALA A 3 -7.63 -2.38 5.93
CA ALA A 3 -7.47 -3.80 6.20
C ALA A 3 -6.67 -4.49 5.10
N LEU A 4 -6.14 -5.65 5.43
CA LEU A 4 -5.42 -6.53 4.52
C LEU A 4 -6.13 -7.88 4.40
N LEU A 5 -6.14 -8.43 3.19
CA LEU A 5 -6.31 -9.86 2.95
C LEU A 5 -4.93 -10.49 2.81
N LEU A 6 -4.67 -11.54 3.57
CA LEU A 6 -3.37 -12.21 3.61
C LEU A 6 -3.46 -13.62 3.03
N THR A 7 -2.31 -14.13 2.59
CA THR A 7 -2.10 -15.57 2.39
C THR A 7 -2.01 -16.28 3.73
N PRO A 8 -2.21 -17.62 3.78
CA PRO A 8 -1.93 -18.40 4.99
C PRO A 8 -0.48 -18.24 5.49
N GLN A 9 0.46 -17.94 4.58
CA GLN A 9 1.87 -17.67 4.89
C GLN A 9 2.11 -16.23 5.39
N GLY A 10 1.07 -15.42 5.60
CA GLY A 10 1.18 -14.07 6.15
C GLY A 10 1.64 -13.00 5.16
N LYS A 11 1.62 -13.28 3.85
CA LYS A 11 1.95 -12.29 2.81
C LYS A 11 0.72 -11.52 2.40
N ILE A 12 0.91 -10.27 1.98
CA ILE A 12 -0.17 -9.41 1.48
C ILE A 12 -0.71 -10.01 0.16
N LEU A 13 -2.02 -10.25 0.09
CA LEU A 13 -2.71 -10.43 -1.19
C LEU A 13 -3.21 -9.09 -1.69
N TYR A 14 -4.10 -8.46 -0.91
CA TYR A 14 -4.77 -7.21 -1.26
C TYR A 14 -4.98 -6.37 0.00
N ASP A 15 -5.11 -5.08 -0.17
CA ASP A 15 -5.55 -4.12 0.82
C ASP A 15 -6.91 -3.58 0.42
N PHE A 16 -7.63 -3.02 1.37
CA PHE A 16 -8.89 -2.33 1.09
C PHE A 16 -9.32 -1.46 2.25
N PHE A 17 -10.16 -0.50 1.92
CA PHE A 17 -10.88 0.33 2.88
C PHE A 17 -12.25 -0.28 3.11
N ILE A 18 -12.69 -0.31 4.37
CA ILE A 18 -14.03 -0.74 4.75
C ILE A 18 -14.75 0.44 5.39
N THR A 19 -15.91 0.79 4.83
CA THR A 19 -16.77 1.85 5.33
C THR A 19 -18.17 1.31 5.54
N LYS A 20 -18.74 1.52 6.73
CA LYS A 20 -20.11 1.12 7.04
C LYS A 20 -21.09 2.19 6.54
N LYS A 21 -22.13 1.78 5.82
CA LYS A 21 -23.21 2.64 5.33
C LYS A 21 -24.56 1.99 5.66
N GLY A 22 -25.21 2.44 6.72
CA GLY A 22 -26.40 1.77 7.24
C GLY A 22 -26.10 0.32 7.63
N GLU A 23 -26.80 -0.63 7.02
CA GLU A 23 -26.60 -2.07 7.21
C GLU A 23 -25.58 -2.69 6.24
N GLU A 24 -24.99 -1.88 5.36
CA GLU A 24 -24.06 -2.32 4.32
C GLU A 24 -22.61 -1.94 4.63
N TYR A 25 -21.68 -2.62 3.96
CA TYR A 25 -20.26 -2.27 3.96
C TYR A 25 -19.79 -2.01 2.54
N ILE A 26 -19.14 -0.86 2.33
CA ILE A 26 -18.45 -0.53 1.10
C ILE A 26 -17.00 -0.97 1.24
N LEU A 27 -16.54 -1.78 0.29
CA LEU A 27 -15.14 -2.15 0.13
C LEU A 27 -14.54 -1.36 -1.04
N ASP A 28 -13.57 -0.51 -0.74
CA ASP A 28 -12.76 0.21 -1.72
C ASP A 28 -11.44 -0.53 -1.89
N ILE A 29 -11.25 -1.08 -3.10
CA ILE A 29 -10.26 -2.09 -3.44
C ILE A 29 -9.41 -1.63 -4.64
N PRO A 30 -8.16 -2.13 -4.79
CA PRO A 30 -7.34 -1.82 -5.95
C PRO A 30 -8.00 -2.31 -7.26
N GLN A 31 -8.25 -1.37 -8.18
CA GLN A 31 -8.92 -1.65 -9.45
C GLN A 31 -8.27 -2.78 -10.27
N PRO A 32 -6.92 -2.91 -10.37
CA PRO A 32 -6.30 -3.97 -11.15
C PRO A 32 -6.60 -5.40 -10.67
N TYR A 33 -7.05 -5.57 -9.42
CA TYR A 33 -7.30 -6.89 -8.81
C TYR A 33 -8.77 -7.12 -8.48
N LYS A 34 -9.68 -6.32 -9.05
CA LYS A 34 -11.12 -6.36 -8.74
C LYS A 34 -11.69 -7.78 -8.87
N ASP A 35 -11.45 -8.42 -10.01
CA ASP A 35 -12.07 -9.71 -10.32
C ASP A 35 -11.53 -10.84 -9.44
N GLU A 36 -10.23 -10.83 -9.15
CA GLU A 36 -9.58 -11.77 -8.23
C GLU A 36 -10.10 -11.60 -6.80
N ILE A 37 -10.25 -10.35 -6.33
CA ILE A 37 -10.79 -10.05 -5.00
C ILE A 37 -12.24 -10.54 -4.92
N LEU A 38 -13.09 -10.22 -5.90
CA LEU A 38 -14.49 -10.68 -5.93
C LEU A 38 -14.60 -12.20 -5.94
N LYS A 39 -13.78 -12.89 -6.73
CA LYS A 39 -13.70 -14.36 -6.73
C LYS A 39 -13.34 -14.90 -5.34
N LYS A 40 -12.39 -14.26 -4.65
CA LYS A 40 -11.92 -14.68 -3.33
C LYS A 40 -12.95 -14.42 -2.23
N LEU A 41 -13.64 -13.29 -2.26
CA LEU A 41 -14.75 -13.00 -1.34
C LEU A 41 -15.91 -14.00 -1.53
N ARG A 42 -16.25 -14.33 -2.78
CA ARG A 42 -17.28 -15.36 -3.08
C ARG A 42 -16.87 -16.74 -2.57
N LEU A 43 -15.59 -17.10 -2.66
CA LEU A 43 -15.07 -18.36 -2.10
C LEU A 43 -15.24 -18.42 -0.56
N TYR A 44 -15.04 -17.30 0.15
CA TYR A 44 -15.18 -17.25 1.61
C TYR A 44 -16.61 -17.01 2.10
N LYS A 45 -17.56 -16.61 1.23
CA LYS A 45 -18.98 -16.40 1.58
C LYS A 45 -19.67 -17.66 2.13
N LEU A 46 -19.12 -18.88 1.97
CA LEU A 46 -19.76 -20.17 2.30
C LEU A 46 -20.84 -20.09 3.39
N ARG A 47 -22.11 -20.12 2.97
CA ARG A 47 -23.35 -20.07 3.79
C ARG A 47 -23.60 -18.78 4.59
N ALA A 48 -22.70 -17.82 4.57
CA ALA A 48 -22.95 -16.49 5.12
C ALA A 48 -24.08 -15.81 4.35
N ARG A 49 -25.04 -15.26 5.10
CA ARG A 49 -26.15 -14.45 4.57
C ARG A 49 -25.64 -13.03 4.28
N VAL A 50 -24.83 -12.90 3.24
CA VAL A 50 -24.25 -11.63 2.79
C VAL A 50 -24.27 -11.59 1.27
N ASP A 51 -24.69 -10.47 0.67
CA ASP A 51 -24.60 -10.28 -0.77
C ASP A 51 -23.42 -9.41 -1.14
N ILE A 52 -22.85 -9.66 -2.32
CA ILE A 52 -21.65 -8.98 -2.83
C ILE A 52 -22.01 -8.41 -4.19
N ALA A 53 -22.07 -7.08 -4.28
CA ALA A 53 -22.35 -6.33 -5.49
C ALA A 53 -21.09 -5.58 -5.96
N ASP A 54 -20.89 -5.52 -7.27
CA ASP A 54 -19.87 -4.66 -7.89
C ASP A 54 -20.49 -3.28 -8.17
N LEU A 55 -20.05 -2.27 -7.43
CA LEU A 55 -20.53 -0.89 -7.54
C LEU A 55 -19.63 -0.01 -8.41
N SER A 56 -18.69 -0.58 -9.18
CA SER A 56 -17.70 0.19 -9.95
C SER A 56 -18.32 1.12 -11.00
N ASN A 57 -19.57 0.87 -11.44
CA ASN A 57 -20.31 1.73 -12.37
C ASN A 57 -21.21 2.75 -11.65
N GLU A 58 -21.43 2.59 -10.35
CA GLU A 58 -22.35 3.40 -9.55
C GLU A 58 -21.62 4.42 -8.67
N LEU A 59 -20.39 4.09 -8.28
CA LEU A 59 -19.56 4.89 -7.38
C LEU A 59 -18.17 5.13 -7.99
N VAL A 60 -17.64 6.31 -7.72
CA VAL A 60 -16.22 6.63 -7.91
C VAL A 60 -15.57 6.92 -6.56
N VAL A 61 -14.29 6.58 -6.46
CA VAL A 61 -13.45 6.90 -5.30
C VAL A 61 -12.74 8.22 -5.56
N LEU A 62 -12.92 9.19 -4.67
CA LEU A 62 -12.13 10.42 -4.65
C LEU A 62 -11.21 10.44 -3.44
N ALA A 63 -9.98 10.89 -3.63
CA ALA A 63 -9.08 11.28 -2.54
C ALA A 63 -8.97 12.80 -2.50
N SER A 64 -9.04 13.39 -1.30
CA SER A 64 -8.99 14.86 -1.13
C SER A 64 -8.24 15.22 0.14
N PHE A 65 -7.33 16.20 0.06
CA PHE A 65 -6.66 16.73 1.25
C PHE A 65 -7.57 17.61 2.12
N ALA A 66 -8.63 18.17 1.55
CA ALA A 66 -9.66 18.91 2.26
C ALA A 66 -10.89 18.03 2.53
N LYS A 67 -11.62 18.32 3.60
CA LYS A 67 -12.90 17.64 3.85
C LYS A 67 -13.87 18.00 2.72
N GLY A 68 -14.45 16.98 2.08
CA GLY A 68 -15.56 17.15 1.14
C GLY A 68 -16.90 17.27 1.87
N ASN A 69 -17.96 16.70 1.28
CA ASN A 69 -19.26 16.56 1.95
C ASN A 69 -19.27 15.39 2.95
N GLU A 70 -20.43 15.04 3.50
CA GLU A 70 -20.60 13.95 4.48
C GLU A 70 -20.31 12.54 3.92
N LEU A 71 -20.05 12.40 2.62
CA LEU A 71 -19.62 11.15 1.98
C LEU A 71 -18.10 10.98 1.99
N PHE A 72 -17.36 11.93 2.56
CA PHE A 72 -15.90 11.89 2.72
C PHE A 72 -15.52 11.48 4.13
N TYR A 73 -14.75 10.41 4.23
CA TYR A 73 -14.27 9.83 5.49
C TYR A 73 -12.78 10.09 5.62
N LEU A 74 -12.32 10.42 6.83
CA LEU A 74 -10.90 10.62 7.09
C LEU A 74 -10.11 9.35 6.71
N ASP A 75 -9.00 9.51 6.01
CA ASP A 75 -8.16 8.40 5.56
C ASP A 75 -7.61 7.66 6.81
N PRO A 76 -7.99 6.39 7.01
CA PRO A 76 -7.63 5.64 8.21
C PRO A 76 -6.15 5.30 8.29
N ARG A 77 -5.37 5.41 7.20
CA ARG A 77 -3.95 5.08 7.21
C ARG A 77 -3.13 6.16 7.89
N ASN A 78 -3.48 7.43 7.60
CA ASN A 78 -2.86 8.61 8.18
C ASN A 78 -3.73 9.84 7.89
N SER A 79 -4.04 10.66 8.90
CA SER A 79 -4.87 11.86 8.74
C SER A 79 -4.27 12.91 7.79
N ALA A 80 -2.95 12.91 7.58
CA ALA A 80 -2.28 13.79 6.63
C ALA A 80 -2.56 13.43 5.15
N LEU A 81 -3.18 12.28 4.88
CA LEU A 81 -3.72 11.92 3.56
C LEU A 81 -5.11 12.52 3.29
N GLY A 82 -5.70 13.20 4.28
CA GLY A 82 -7.00 13.83 4.15
C GLY A 82 -8.12 12.81 4.18
N TYR A 83 -8.94 12.77 3.14
CA TYR A 83 -10.23 12.10 3.13
C TYR A 83 -10.39 11.25 1.87
N ARG A 84 -11.14 10.15 2.01
CA ARG A 84 -11.65 9.33 0.91
C ARG A 84 -13.16 9.46 0.79
N GLY A 85 -13.65 9.74 -0.41
CA GLY A 85 -15.06 9.86 -0.74
C GLY A 85 -15.55 8.75 -1.67
N TYR A 86 -16.73 8.21 -1.37
CA TYR A 86 -17.41 7.18 -2.19
C TYR A 86 -18.70 7.77 -2.74
N ILE A 87 -18.63 8.33 -3.96
CA ILE A 87 -19.68 9.23 -4.46
C ILE A 87 -20.19 8.81 -5.83
N ASN A 88 -21.43 9.19 -6.14
CA ASN A 88 -21.98 9.00 -7.47
C ASN A 88 -21.21 9.84 -8.50
N PRO A 89 -20.92 9.32 -9.72
CA PRO A 89 -20.25 10.05 -10.79
C PRO A 89 -20.87 11.43 -11.09
N THR A 90 -22.20 11.56 -11.03
CA THR A 90 -22.92 12.82 -11.28
C THR A 90 -22.69 13.89 -10.21
N ILE A 91 -22.30 13.50 -9.00
CA ILE A 91 -21.89 14.42 -7.93
C ILE A 91 -20.40 14.71 -8.05
N ALA A 92 -19.61 13.72 -8.49
CA ALA A 92 -18.16 13.82 -8.61
C ALA A 92 -17.70 14.93 -9.58
N ILE A 93 -18.51 15.25 -10.59
CA ILE A 93 -18.23 16.36 -11.52
C ILE A 93 -18.11 17.73 -10.83
N ASN A 94 -18.68 17.89 -9.62
CA ASN A 94 -18.62 19.13 -8.87
C ASN A 94 -17.30 19.31 -8.11
N TYR A 95 -16.40 18.32 -8.15
CA TYR A 95 -15.08 18.39 -7.53
C TYR A 95 -14.01 18.69 -8.58
N THR A 96 -13.05 19.55 -8.22
CA THR A 96 -11.90 19.87 -9.08
C THR A 96 -10.97 18.67 -9.18
N LYS A 97 -10.65 18.27 -10.42
CA LYS A 97 -9.62 17.25 -10.67
C LYS A 97 -8.23 17.84 -10.51
N GLU A 98 -7.36 17.09 -9.83
CA GLU A 98 -5.96 17.42 -9.62
C GLU A 98 -5.07 16.31 -10.19
N ASN A 99 -3.76 16.58 -10.31
CA ASN A 99 -2.81 15.54 -10.73
C ASN A 99 -2.78 14.42 -9.67
N PRO A 100 -3.14 13.16 -10.02
CA PRO A 100 -3.12 12.04 -9.07
C PRO A 100 -1.73 11.78 -8.47
N GLU A 101 -0.65 12.11 -9.18
CA GLU A 101 0.72 11.94 -8.67
C GLU A 101 0.95 12.72 -7.37
N LYS A 102 0.31 13.89 -7.16
CA LYS A 102 0.42 14.65 -5.90
C LYS A 102 -0.04 13.83 -4.70
N TYR A 103 -1.08 13.00 -4.88
CA TYR A 103 -1.57 12.12 -3.83
C TYR A 103 -0.59 10.97 -3.56
N ILE A 104 -0.03 10.38 -4.61
CA ILE A 104 0.93 9.29 -4.48
C ILE A 104 2.24 9.79 -3.85
N GLU A 105 2.74 10.97 -4.26
CA GLU A 105 3.87 11.64 -3.63
C GLU A 105 3.63 11.90 -2.13
N LYS A 106 2.40 12.29 -1.76
CA LYS A 106 2.04 12.44 -0.35
C LYS A 106 2.07 11.11 0.39
N MET A 107 1.56 10.03 -0.19
CA MET A 107 1.66 8.68 0.40
C MET A 107 3.11 8.25 0.59
N HIS A 108 3.95 8.44 -0.44
CA HIS A 108 5.38 8.12 -0.40
C HIS A 108 6.13 8.96 0.64
N SER A 109 5.74 10.23 0.83
CA SER A 109 6.32 11.08 1.89
C SER A 109 6.05 10.57 3.30
N LEU A 110 5.01 9.75 3.48
CA LEU A 110 4.60 9.10 4.72
C LEU A 110 5.03 7.62 4.78
N LEU A 111 5.78 7.15 3.78
CA LEU A 111 6.18 5.75 3.61
C LEU A 111 5.00 4.77 3.55
N ILE A 112 3.86 5.22 3.01
CA ILE A 112 2.66 4.40 2.80
C ILE A 112 2.70 3.86 1.36
N PRO A 113 2.94 2.56 1.14
CA PRO A 113 2.85 1.97 -0.18
C PRO A 113 1.40 1.66 -0.58
N ASP A 114 1.12 1.68 -1.87
CA ASP A 114 -0.17 1.33 -2.48
C ASP A 114 -0.07 0.02 -3.28
N LEU A 115 -1.03 -0.89 -3.14
CA LEU A 115 -1.01 -2.17 -3.87
C LEU A 115 -1.37 -2.05 -5.35
N GLY A 116 -2.07 -0.99 -5.76
CA GLY A 116 -2.35 -0.72 -7.17
C GLY A 116 -1.13 -0.21 -7.92
N HIS A 117 -0.12 0.30 -7.22
CA HIS A 117 1.03 1.00 -7.81
C HIS A 117 2.40 0.45 -7.36
N ASP A 118 2.62 0.30 -6.05
CA ASP A 118 3.93 0.02 -5.46
C ASP A 118 4.20 -1.46 -5.18
N LEU A 119 3.14 -2.26 -4.99
CA LEU A 119 3.27 -3.63 -4.49
C LEU A 119 2.65 -4.66 -5.43
N LYS A 120 3.22 -5.86 -5.41
CA LYS A 120 2.69 -7.05 -6.06
C LYS A 120 2.11 -7.99 -5.00
N PRO A 121 0.92 -8.57 -5.23
CA PRO A 121 0.36 -9.61 -4.37
C PRO A 121 1.34 -10.75 -4.12
N GLU A 122 1.20 -11.41 -2.97
CA GLU A 122 1.92 -12.63 -2.57
C GLU A 122 3.44 -12.50 -2.44
N LYS A 123 3.96 -11.27 -2.47
CA LYS A 123 5.40 -11.01 -2.41
C LYS A 123 5.85 -10.52 -1.03
N PHE A 124 5.09 -9.60 -0.43
CA PHE A 124 5.56 -8.81 0.71
C PHE A 124 4.88 -9.19 2.03
N PHE A 125 5.62 -9.02 3.13
CA PHE A 125 5.09 -9.15 4.49
C PHE A 125 4.61 -7.79 5.02
N PRO A 126 3.42 -7.70 5.65
CA PRO A 126 2.86 -6.44 6.14
C PRO A 126 3.79 -5.63 7.04
N LEU A 127 4.48 -6.31 7.97
CA LEU A 127 5.31 -5.66 8.98
C LEU A 127 6.62 -5.10 8.41
N GLU A 128 7.15 -5.65 7.33
CA GLU A 128 8.30 -5.07 6.61
C GLU A 128 7.93 -3.76 5.90
N LEU A 129 6.65 -3.58 5.56
CA LEU A 129 6.12 -2.40 4.88
C LEU A 129 5.43 -1.42 5.84
N GLY A 130 5.42 -1.71 7.14
CA GLY A 130 4.85 -0.82 8.16
C GLY A 130 3.32 -0.80 8.23
N PHE A 131 2.62 -1.78 7.68
CA PHE A 131 1.14 -1.83 7.68
C PHE A 131 0.52 -1.86 9.08
N ASP A 132 1.26 -2.32 10.09
CA ASP A 132 0.85 -2.25 11.49
C ASP A 132 0.77 -0.81 12.01
N LYS A 133 1.50 0.14 11.39
CA LYS A 133 1.44 1.58 11.68
C LYS A 133 0.31 2.31 10.96
N PHE A 134 -0.30 1.67 9.95
CA PHE A 134 -1.36 2.26 9.12
C PHE A 134 -2.76 1.78 9.52
N ASN A 135 -2.91 1.32 10.76
CA ASN A 135 -4.17 0.77 11.29
C ASN A 135 -4.71 -0.44 10.49
N ALA A 136 -3.83 -1.18 9.81
CA ALA A 136 -4.23 -2.30 8.94
C ALA A 136 -4.19 -3.68 9.65
N VAL A 137 -3.56 -3.75 10.83
CA VAL A 137 -3.39 -4.97 11.62
C VAL A 137 -3.93 -4.74 13.02
N ASP A 138 -4.82 -5.63 13.45
CA ASP A 138 -5.34 -5.67 14.82
C ASP A 138 -4.84 -6.96 15.49
N TYR A 139 -4.14 -6.81 16.61
CA TYR A 139 -3.54 -7.92 17.36
C TYR A 139 -4.48 -8.50 18.42
N LEU A 140 -5.62 -7.84 18.70
CA LEU A 140 -6.59 -8.22 19.73
C LEU A 140 -7.86 -8.85 19.13
N LYS A 141 -8.06 -8.77 17.81
CA LYS A 141 -9.20 -9.42 17.14
C LYS A 141 -9.09 -10.95 17.11
N GLY A 142 -10.24 -11.58 16.85
CA GLY A 142 -10.34 -13.01 16.63
C GLY A 142 -9.59 -13.52 15.38
N CYS A 143 -9.69 -14.83 15.16
CA CYS A 143 -8.92 -15.55 14.13
C CYS A 143 -9.10 -14.98 12.72
N TYR A 144 -7.99 -14.76 12.01
CA TYR A 144 -7.96 -14.40 10.59
C TYR A 144 -6.83 -15.10 9.84
N VAL A 145 -6.95 -15.23 8.51
CA VAL A 145 -5.95 -15.93 7.68
C VAL A 145 -4.59 -15.22 7.77
N GLY A 146 -3.53 -15.98 8.04
CA GLY A 146 -2.17 -15.46 8.17
C GLY A 146 -1.83 -14.87 9.54
N GLN A 147 -2.78 -14.83 10.49
CA GLN A 147 -2.57 -14.24 11.83
C GLN A 147 -1.36 -14.83 12.56
N GLU A 148 -1.16 -16.15 12.51
CA GLU A 148 -0.06 -16.80 13.24
C GLU A 148 1.30 -16.25 12.83
N VAL A 149 1.52 -16.05 11.52
CA VAL A 149 2.78 -15.51 11.00
C VAL A 149 2.97 -14.06 11.42
N ILE A 150 1.90 -13.26 11.35
CA ILE A 150 1.92 -11.84 11.77
C ILE A 150 2.21 -11.72 13.27
N ALA A 151 1.50 -12.47 14.11
CA ALA A 151 1.68 -12.47 15.56
C ALA A 151 3.09 -12.96 15.93
N ARG A 152 3.56 -14.06 15.33
CA ARG A 152 4.92 -14.58 15.56
C ARG A 152 5.96 -13.53 15.22
N THR A 153 5.81 -12.84 14.09
CA THR A 153 6.74 -11.79 13.66
C THR A 153 6.74 -10.61 14.62
N ARG A 154 5.55 -10.18 15.10
CA ARG A 154 5.42 -9.08 16.07
C ARG A 154 6.05 -9.38 17.43
N TYR A 155 5.81 -10.57 17.99
CA TYR A 155 6.18 -10.89 19.38
C TYR A 155 7.54 -11.58 19.53
N ARG A 156 7.99 -12.30 18.50
CA ARG A 156 9.20 -13.14 18.56
C ARG A 156 10.13 -12.95 17.36
N GLY A 157 9.67 -12.26 16.33
CA GLY A 157 10.44 -12.05 15.10
C GLY A 157 11.32 -10.81 15.16
N VAL A 158 12.29 -10.77 14.25
CA VAL A 158 13.09 -9.57 13.96
C VAL A 158 12.74 -9.11 12.56
N ILE A 159 12.21 -7.89 12.43
CA ILE A 159 12.00 -7.25 11.14
C ILE A 159 13.38 -6.79 10.64
N ARG A 160 13.83 -7.37 9.53
CA ARG A 160 15.17 -7.09 8.97
C ARG A 160 15.14 -6.13 7.78
N LYS A 161 13.99 -5.94 7.17
CA LYS A 161 13.79 -5.04 6.04
C LYS A 161 12.73 -4.01 6.36
N GLN A 162 12.91 -2.81 5.83
CA GLN A 162 11.88 -1.78 5.88
C GLN A 162 11.80 -1.01 4.58
N ILE A 163 10.68 -0.34 4.39
CA ILE A 163 10.47 0.58 3.29
C ILE A 163 11.26 1.88 3.54
N TYR A 164 11.88 2.38 2.49
CA TYR A 164 12.62 3.64 2.47
C TYR A 164 12.24 4.44 1.24
N LYS A 165 12.31 5.76 1.36
CA LYS A 165 12.24 6.67 0.23
C LYS A 165 13.65 6.87 -0.31
N PHE A 166 13.77 6.97 -1.64
CA PHE A 166 15.03 7.30 -2.29
C PHE A 166 14.84 8.42 -3.31
N GLU A 167 15.94 9.04 -3.69
CA GLU A 167 16.05 9.91 -4.86
C GLU A 167 17.21 9.47 -5.76
N PHE A 168 17.11 9.77 -7.06
CA PHE A 168 18.19 9.52 -8.03
C PHE A 168 19.32 10.53 -7.93
N VAL A 169 20.57 10.05 -8.10
CA VAL A 169 21.79 10.86 -8.10
C VAL A 169 22.62 10.53 -9.35
N PRO A 170 22.87 11.48 -10.28
CA PRO A 170 22.26 12.81 -10.37
C PRO A 170 20.78 12.73 -10.74
N ARG A 171 20.03 13.80 -10.48
CA ARG A 171 18.62 13.91 -10.89
C ARG A 171 18.49 13.79 -12.41
N GLY A 172 17.43 13.11 -12.88
CA GLY A 172 17.13 12.96 -14.30
C GLY A 172 17.45 11.58 -14.90
N THR A 173 17.98 10.65 -14.11
CA THR A 173 18.23 9.24 -14.50
C THR A 173 17.03 8.32 -14.25
N ASN A 174 15.86 8.91 -13.97
CA ASN A 174 14.70 8.24 -13.37
C ASN A 174 14.08 7.13 -14.23
N ASN A 175 14.15 7.25 -15.56
CA ASN A 175 13.43 6.38 -16.49
C ASN A 175 14.12 5.01 -16.72
N LEU A 176 15.23 4.76 -16.04
CA LEU A 176 16.09 3.63 -16.33
C LEU A 176 15.91 2.46 -15.34
N ILE A 177 15.28 2.68 -14.19
CA ILE A 177 15.04 1.65 -13.17
C ILE A 177 13.56 1.30 -13.10
N GLN A 178 13.24 0.02 -13.14
CA GLN A 178 11.87 -0.48 -13.09
C GLN A 178 11.47 -0.96 -11.68
N PRO A 179 10.18 -0.86 -11.32
CA PRO A 179 9.63 -1.54 -10.14
C PRO A 179 9.99 -3.04 -10.12
N GLY A 180 10.58 -3.49 -9.02
CA GLY A 180 11.07 -4.85 -8.83
C GLY A 180 12.56 -5.06 -9.13
N THR A 181 13.26 -4.06 -9.68
CA THR A 181 14.72 -4.11 -9.85
C THR A 181 15.40 -4.36 -8.50
N GLN A 182 16.36 -5.29 -8.49
CA GLN A 182 17.04 -5.71 -7.27
C GLN A 182 18.11 -4.71 -6.85
N ILE A 183 18.25 -4.51 -5.55
CA ILE A 183 19.36 -3.75 -4.98
C ILE A 183 20.32 -4.77 -4.37
N ASN A 184 21.53 -4.81 -4.90
CA ASN A 184 22.56 -5.78 -4.55
C ASN A 184 23.77 -5.08 -3.92
N LYS A 185 24.46 -5.77 -3.01
CA LYS A 185 25.75 -5.34 -2.44
C LYS A 185 26.67 -6.55 -2.42
N GLN A 186 27.81 -6.47 -3.12
CA GLN A 186 28.75 -7.59 -3.28
C GLN A 186 28.02 -8.87 -3.72
N ASP A 187 27.23 -8.78 -4.79
CA ASP A 187 26.40 -9.86 -5.37
C ASP A 187 25.32 -10.47 -4.47
N ARG A 188 25.12 -9.95 -3.27
CA ARG A 188 24.03 -10.34 -2.38
C ARG A 188 22.85 -9.39 -2.51
N LYS A 189 21.65 -9.94 -2.71
CA LYS A 189 20.40 -9.18 -2.67
C LYS A 189 20.15 -8.59 -1.28
N ILE A 190 20.12 -7.27 -1.20
CA ILE A 190 19.82 -6.51 0.03
C ILE A 190 18.45 -5.83 0.00
N GLY A 191 17.84 -5.73 -1.18
CA GLY A 191 16.53 -5.10 -1.32
C GLY A 191 15.99 -5.13 -2.74
N GLU A 192 14.97 -4.33 -2.97
CA GLU A 192 14.41 -4.08 -4.30
C GLU A 192 13.68 -2.75 -4.35
N ILE A 193 13.63 -2.18 -5.55
CA ILE A 193 12.83 -1.01 -5.88
C ILE A 193 11.36 -1.42 -5.89
N LEU A 194 10.52 -0.69 -5.17
CA LEU A 194 9.07 -0.91 -5.13
C LEU A 194 8.37 -0.09 -6.20
N SER A 195 8.72 1.20 -6.29
CA SER A 195 8.12 2.12 -7.26
C SER A 195 8.99 3.34 -7.51
N VAL A 196 8.71 4.03 -8.61
CA VAL A 196 9.37 5.27 -9.05
C VAL A 196 8.32 6.30 -9.41
N ILE A 197 8.46 7.53 -8.90
CA ILE A 197 7.61 8.68 -9.19
C ILE A 197 8.51 9.90 -9.36
N GLY A 198 8.58 10.41 -10.59
CA GLY A 198 9.50 11.48 -10.94
C GLY A 198 10.93 11.13 -10.52
N PRO A 199 11.67 12.00 -9.80
CA PRO A 199 13.05 11.74 -9.38
C PRO A 199 13.18 10.95 -8.07
N LYS A 200 12.09 10.37 -7.56
CA LYS A 200 12.03 9.69 -6.26
C LYS A 200 11.35 8.33 -6.40
N GLY A 201 11.40 7.54 -5.32
CA GLY A 201 10.68 6.29 -5.26
C GLY A 201 10.70 5.66 -3.89
N LEU A 202 10.12 4.47 -3.80
CA LEU A 202 10.15 3.62 -2.62
C LEU A 202 11.00 2.38 -2.89
N ALA A 203 11.80 1.97 -1.92
CA ALA A 203 12.60 0.76 -1.95
C ALA A 203 12.41 -0.03 -0.65
N LEU A 204 12.39 -1.36 -0.75
CA LEU A 204 12.43 -2.25 0.41
C LEU A 204 13.86 -2.72 0.60
N LEU A 205 14.50 -2.32 1.70
CA LEU A 205 15.92 -2.60 1.97
C LEU A 205 16.14 -3.20 3.35
N ARG A 206 17.21 -3.99 3.48
CA ARG A 206 17.69 -4.46 4.79
C ARG A 206 18.14 -3.27 5.63
N ILE A 207 17.66 -3.22 6.88
CA ILE A 207 17.88 -2.09 7.80
C ILE A 207 19.38 -1.89 8.06
N GLU A 208 20.08 -2.98 8.40
CA GLU A 208 21.52 -3.00 8.65
C GLU A 208 22.36 -2.46 7.48
N GLU A 209 21.89 -2.65 6.24
CA GLU A 209 22.60 -2.18 5.05
C GLU A 209 22.45 -0.69 4.86
N VAL A 210 21.27 -0.13 5.13
CA VAL A 210 21.06 1.32 5.08
C VAL A 210 21.82 2.03 6.20
N GLU A 211 21.90 1.43 7.38
CA GLU A 211 22.61 2.00 8.52
C GLU A 211 24.13 1.98 8.35
N SER A 212 24.67 0.93 7.74
CA SER A 212 26.13 0.76 7.55
C SER A 212 26.68 1.38 6.27
N THR A 213 25.83 1.78 5.31
CA THR A 213 26.28 2.32 4.03
C THR A 213 26.55 3.83 4.12
N PRO A 214 27.78 4.31 3.84
CA PRO A 214 28.12 5.73 3.87
C PRO A 214 27.19 6.57 2.99
N ASN A 215 26.75 7.72 3.50
CA ASN A 215 25.79 8.62 2.85
C ASN A 215 24.44 7.99 2.43
N ARG A 216 24.21 6.72 2.78
CA ARG A 216 23.07 5.89 2.35
C ARG A 216 22.87 5.88 0.82
N GLU A 217 23.98 5.84 0.10
CA GLU A 217 23.99 5.79 -1.36
C GLU A 217 24.21 4.37 -1.86
N PHE A 218 23.42 3.95 -2.85
CA PHE A 218 23.43 2.61 -3.42
C PHE A 218 23.45 2.70 -4.94
N GLU A 219 24.11 1.74 -5.58
CA GLU A 219 24.08 1.59 -7.03
C GLU A 219 23.05 0.52 -7.42
N VAL A 220 22.24 0.82 -8.43
CA VAL A 220 21.21 -0.07 -8.97
C VAL A 220 21.28 0.00 -10.49
N GLU A 221 21.69 -1.10 -11.13
CA GLU A 221 21.86 -1.18 -12.60
C GLU A 221 22.74 -0.04 -13.16
N GLY A 222 23.81 0.33 -12.45
CA GLY A 222 24.73 1.41 -12.86
C GLY A 222 24.26 2.82 -12.50
N ILE A 223 23.17 2.97 -11.77
CA ILE A 223 22.59 4.26 -11.39
C ILE A 223 22.62 4.42 -9.87
N ALA A 224 23.15 5.55 -9.40
CA ALA A 224 23.16 5.84 -7.98
C ALA A 224 21.78 6.34 -7.50
N ILE A 225 21.34 5.78 -6.38
CA ILE A 225 20.19 6.24 -5.61
C ILE A 225 20.63 6.56 -4.18
N LYS A 226 20.02 7.57 -3.58
CA LYS A 226 20.27 7.96 -2.20
C LYS A 226 19.01 7.83 -1.37
N ILE A 227 19.11 7.16 -0.22
CA ILE A 227 18.02 7.04 0.74
C ILE A 227 17.84 8.36 1.50
N ILE A 228 16.60 8.87 1.55
CA ILE A 228 16.23 10.20 2.08
C ILE A 228 15.07 10.17 3.08
#